data_AF-A0A2U1K0C9-F1
#
_entry.id   AF-A0A2U1K0C9-F1
#
_cell.length_a   1.000
_cell.length_b   1.000
_cell.length_c   1.000
_cell.angle_alpha   90.00
_cell.angle_beta   90.00
_cell.angle_gamma   90.00
#
_symmetry.space_group_name_H-M   'P 1'
#
loop_
_entity.id
_entity.type
_entity.pdbx_description
1 polymer ?
#
loop_
_entity_poly.entity_id
_entity_poly.type
_entity_poly.pdbx_seq_one_letter_code
_entity_poly.pdbx_strand_id
1 'polypeptide(L)' 'MSILIEQARKFQTWELLHSMTGKSKSYCKKVVLNQRNQDTIAAKDIMQKFAELEKMLIN' A
#
# COMPACT_ATOMS: atom_id res chain seq x y z
N MET A 1 3.17 0.88 -13.88
CA MET A 1 3.23 0.66 -12.41
C MET A 1 1.78 0.69 -11.93
N SER A 2 1.43 0.37 -10.68
CA SER A 2 0.01 0.47 -10.26
C SER A 2 -0.48 1.92 -10.37
N ILE A 3 -1.69 2.16 -10.85
CA ILE A 3 -2.27 3.52 -10.89
C ILE A 3 -2.46 4.10 -9.47
N LEU A 4 -2.61 3.24 -8.44
CA LEU A 4 -2.58 3.68 -7.05
C LEU A 4 -1.20 4.20 -6.64
N ILE A 5 -0.12 3.73 -7.24
CA ILE A 5 1.22 4.27 -7.00
C ILE A 5 1.41 5.57 -7.80
N GLU A 6 1.07 5.55 -9.09
CA GLU A 6 1.25 6.68 -10.01
C GLU A 6 0.41 7.90 -9.59
N GLN A 7 -0.81 7.67 -9.09
CA GLN A 7 -1.75 8.70 -8.65
C GLN A 7 -2.02 8.63 -7.13
N ALA A 8 -1.02 8.20 -6.33
CA ALA A 8 -1.18 7.94 -4.89
C ALA A 8 -1.77 9.10 -4.08
N ARG A 9 -1.57 10.36 -4.51
CA ARG A 9 -2.18 11.54 -3.87
C ARG A 9 -3.67 11.62 -4.15
N LYS A 10 -4.09 11.37 -5.40
CA LYS A 10 -5.50 11.40 -5.83
C LYS A 10 -6.31 10.30 -5.13
N PHE A 11 -5.74 9.10 -5.05
CA PHE A 11 -6.36 7.95 -4.40
C PHE A 11 -6.09 7.86 -2.89
N GLN A 12 -5.32 8.80 -2.34
CA GLN A 12 -4.90 8.78 -0.92
C GLN A 12 -4.33 7.42 -0.47
N THR A 13 -3.64 6.71 -1.37
CA THR A 13 -3.23 5.30 -1.22
C THR A 13 -2.50 5.02 0.09
N TRP A 14 -1.59 5.92 0.48
CA TRP A 14 -0.81 5.75 1.71
C TRP A 14 -1.64 6.00 2.98
N GLU A 15 -2.65 6.88 2.92
CA GLU A 15 -3.60 7.08 4.02
C GLU A 15 -4.43 5.82 4.21
N LEU A 16 -5.02 5.30 3.14
CA LEU A 16 -5.86 4.11 3.19
C LEU A 16 -5.09 2.90 3.71
N LEU A 17 -3.87 2.67 3.21
CA LEU A 17 -3.00 1.62 3.74
C LEU A 17 -2.65 1.82 5.21
N HIS A 18 -2.40 3.06 5.64
CA HIS A 18 -2.18 3.36 7.06
C HIS A 18 -3.39 2.97 7.90
N SER A 19 -4.60 3.38 7.49
CA SER A 19 -5.84 3.05 8.18
C SER A 19 -6.14 1.55 8.22
N MET A 20 -5.85 0.83 7.12
CA MET A 20 -6.14 -0.61 7.03
C MET A 20 -5.15 -1.50 7.79
N THR A 21 -3.89 -1.08 7.92
CA THR A 21 -2.80 -1.91 8.48
C THR A 21 -2.30 -1.42 9.85
N GLY A 22 -2.69 -0.21 10.25
CA GLY A 22 -2.16 0.47 11.44
C GLY A 22 -0.68 0.87 11.32
N LYS A 23 -0.04 0.69 10.16
CA LYS A 23 1.38 1.02 9.94
C LYS A 23 1.55 2.44 9.43
N SER A 24 2.73 3.02 9.62
CA SER A 24 2.98 4.40 9.16
C SER A 24 2.95 4.50 7.62
N LYS A 25 2.44 5.62 7.10
CA LYS A 25 2.36 5.91 5.65
C LYS A 25 3.70 5.72 4.95
N SER A 26 4.79 6.18 5.59
CA SER A 26 6.16 6.03 5.08
C SER A 26 6.57 4.56 4.96
N TYR A 27 6.19 3.73 5.94
CA TYR A 27 6.48 2.30 5.91
C TYR A 27 5.68 1.60 4.80
N CYS A 28 4.37 1.87 4.70
CA CYS A 28 3.53 1.32 3.64
C CYS A 28 4.07 1.67 2.26
N LYS A 29 4.43 2.94 2.04
CA LYS A 29 5.06 3.40 0.79
C LYS A 29 6.34 2.64 0.47
N LYS A 30 7.25 2.50 1.44
CA LYS A 30 8.52 1.78 1.23
C LYS A 30 8.31 0.31 0.91
N VAL A 31 7.35 -0.36 1.55
CA VAL A 31 7.03 -1.77 1.27
C VAL A 31 6.45 -1.93 -0.15
N VAL A 32 5.46 -1.11 -0.52
CA VAL A 32 4.81 -1.18 -1.84
C VAL A 32 5.79 -0.84 -2.97
N LEU A 33 6.71 0.09 -2.75
CA LEU A 33 7.77 0.44 -3.70
C LEU A 33 8.97 -0.53 -3.68
N ASN A 34 8.88 -1.64 -2.95
CA ASN A 34 9.94 -2.64 -2.80
C ASN A 34 11.28 -2.06 -2.28
N GLN A 35 11.21 -0.99 -1.47
CA GLN A 35 12.35 -0.33 -0.81
C GLN A 35 12.63 -0.87 0.61
N ARG A 36 11.86 -1.88 1.03
CA ARG A 36 11.94 -2.56 2.34
C ARG A 36 11.71 -4.05 2.11
N ASN A 37 12.28 -4.87 2.99
CA ASN A 37 12.09 -6.32 2.95
C ASN A 37 10.59 -6.67 3.04
N GLN A 38 10.10 -7.39 2.03
CA GLN A 38 8.70 -7.80 1.91
C GLN A 38 8.37 -9.11 2.65
N ASP A 39 9.37 -9.80 3.19
CA ASP A 39 9.18 -11.12 3.82
C ASP A 39 8.61 -11.05 5.24
N THR A 40 8.62 -9.86 5.86
CA THR A 40 8.04 -9.68 7.19
C THR A 40 6.52 -9.83 7.14
N ILE A 41 5.92 -10.36 8.22
CA ILE A 41 4.46 -10.48 8.35
C ILE A 41 3.76 -9.14 8.07
N ALA A 42 4.32 -8.05 8.59
CA ALA A 42 3.79 -6.71 8.37
C ALA A 42 3.85 -6.25 6.90
N ALA A 43 4.90 -6.61 6.17
CA ALA A 43 5.01 -6.24 4.76
C ALA A 43 4.07 -7.07 3.88
N LYS A 44 3.90 -8.37 4.19
CA LYS A 44 2.91 -9.23 3.53
C LYS A 44 1.49 -8.70 3.72
N ASP A 45 1.15 -8.28 4.94
CA ASP A 45 -0.14 -7.65 5.25
C ASP A 45 -0.36 -6.36 4.43
N ILE A 46 0.64 -5.48 4.36
CA ILE A 46 0.58 -4.26 3.52
C ILE A 46 0.34 -4.60 2.04
N MET A 47 1.06 -5.58 1.49
CA MET A 47 0.92 -5.96 0.08
C MET A 47 -0.46 -6.58 -0.20
N GLN A 48 -0.99 -7.37 0.75
CA GLN A 48 -2.34 -7.91 0.67
C GLN A 48 -3.39 -6.78 0.66
N LYS A 49 -3.30 -5.83 1.59
CA LYS A 49 -4.21 -4.68 1.65
C LYS A 49 -4.09 -3.76 0.45
N PHE A 50 -2.89 -3.62 -0.11
CA PHE A 50 -2.69 -2.89 -1.36
C PHE A 50 -3.43 -3.56 -2.53
N ALA A 51 -3.33 -4.88 -2.66
CA ALA A 51 -4.06 -5.62 -3.69
C ALA A 51 -5.59 -5.56 -3.49
N GLU A 52 -6.07 -5.54 -2.25
CA GLU A 52 -7.49 -5.30 -1.95
C GLU A 52 -7.94 -3.90 -2.43
N LEU A 53 -7.15 -2.86 -2.16
CA LEU A 53 -7.41 -1.49 -2.61
C LEU A 53 -7.45 -1.37 -4.14
N GLU A 54 -6.55 -2.05 -4.84
CA GLU A 54 -6.53 -2.06 -6.31
C GLU A 54 -7.84 -2.60 -6.89
N LYS A 55 -8.35 -3.70 -6.32
CA LYS A 55 -9.63 -4.28 -6.73
C LYS A 55 -10.83 -3.38 -6.42
N MET A 56 -10.79 -2.64 -5.30
CA MET A 56 -11.90 -1.77 -4.90
C MET A 56 -11.98 -0.48 -5.73
N LEU A 57 -10.83 0.07 -6.12
CA LEU A 57 -10.75 1.43 -6.70
C LEU A 57 -10.51 1.47 -8.21
N ILE A 58 -10.01 0.38 -8.80
CA ILE A 58 -9.66 0.29 -10.23
C ILE A 58 -10.51 -0.79 -10.94
N ASN A 59 -11.61 -1.22 -10.33
CA ASN A 59 -12.52 -2.22 -10.90
C ASN A 59 -12.99 -1.83 -12.31
#